data_AF-A0A2V9R5K1-F1
#
_entry.id   AF-A0A2V9R5K1-F1
#
_cell.length_a   1.000
_cell.length_b   1.000
_cell.length_c   1.000
_cell.angle_alpha   90.00
_cell.angle_beta   90.00
_cell.angle_gamma   90.00
#
_symmetry.space_group_name_H-M   'P 1'
#
loop_
_entity.id
_entity.type
_entity.pdbx_description
1 polymer ?
#
loop_
_entity_poly.entity_id
_entity_poly.type
_entity_poly.pdbx_seq_one_letter_code
_entity_poly.pdbx_strand_id
1 'polypeptide(L)' 'MAEGNELRRHDNSQFSELAGQKPTGWLAEFWDFLSHNKKWWLTPIILVLLLLSILLFLGGTAAAPFIYTLF' A
#
# COMPACT_ATOMS: atom_id res chain seq x y z
N MET A 1 43.10 -39.98 -4.03
CA MET A 1 42.83 -38.64 -4.61
C MET A 1 41.39 -38.63 -5.12
N ALA A 2 40.38 -38.41 -4.27
CA ALA A 2 38.96 -38.40 -4.70
C ALA A 2 37.98 -37.71 -3.72
N GLU A 3 38.34 -36.60 -3.07
CA GLU A 3 37.47 -35.96 -2.04
C GLU A 3 37.11 -34.49 -2.36
N GLY A 4 36.80 -34.17 -3.62
CA GLY A 4 36.61 -32.77 -4.06
C GLY A 4 35.21 -32.32 -4.47
N ASN A 5 34.21 -33.21 -4.56
CA ASN A 5 33.00 -32.91 -5.36
C ASN A 5 31.66 -32.78 -4.59
N GLU A 6 31.67 -32.88 -3.26
CA GLU A 6 30.41 -32.94 -2.50
C GLU A 6 29.90 -31.57 -1.98
N LEU A 7 30.75 -30.54 -1.92
CA LEU A 7 30.39 -29.24 -1.30
C LEU A 7 29.66 -28.23 -2.20
N ARG A 8 29.29 -28.58 -3.44
CA ARG A 8 28.70 -27.63 -4.41
C ARG A 8 27.23 -27.87 -4.78
N ARG A 9 26.56 -28.84 -4.15
CA ARG A 9 25.20 -29.25 -4.56
C ARG A 9 24.06 -28.61 -3.75
N HIS A 10 24.36 -27.94 -2.63
CA HIS A 10 23.34 -27.43 -1.71
C HIS A 10 22.95 -25.95 -1.89
N ASP A 11 23.62 -25.26 -2.81
CA ASP A 11 23.43 -23.81 -3.01
C ASP A 11 22.35 -23.52 -4.06
N ASN A 12 22.35 -24.28 -5.16
CA ASN A 12 21.46 -24.03 -6.30
C ASN A 12 19.96 -24.27 -6.02
N SER A 13 19.60 -25.11 -5.04
CA SER A 13 18.20 -25.38 -4.69
C SER A 13 17.56 -24.29 -3.83
N GLN A 14 18.34 -23.62 -2.96
CA GLN A 14 17.82 -22.52 -2.13
C GLN A 14 17.53 -21.26 -2.96
N PHE A 15 18.33 -20.98 -3.99
CA PHE A 15 18.09 -19.84 -4.88
C PHE A 15 16.77 -19.95 -5.67
N SER A 16 16.39 -21.16 -6.11
CA SER A 16 15.13 -21.39 -6.83
C SER A 16 13.88 -21.21 -5.96
N GLU A 17 13.99 -21.39 -4.65
CA GLU A 17 12.86 -21.28 -3.72
C GLU A 17 12.58 -19.83 -3.32
N LEU A 18 13.62 -18.99 -3.26
CA LEU A 18 13.51 -17.56 -2.98
C LEU A 18 12.81 -16.79 -4.11
N ALA A 19 12.93 -17.23 -5.36
CA ALA A 19 12.27 -16.64 -6.51
C ALA A 19 10.75 -16.93 -6.58
N GLY A 20 10.28 -17.93 -5.83
CA GLY A 20 8.87 -18.30 -5.72
C GLY A 20 8.08 -17.46 -4.71
N GLN A 21 8.74 -16.56 -3.98
CA GLN A 21 8.04 -15.67 -3.05
C GLN A 21 7.14 -14.73 -3.85
N LYS A 22 5.84 -14.97 -3.70
CA LYS A 22 4.78 -14.18 -4.31
C LYS A 22 5.00 -12.72 -3.93
N PRO A 23 5.31 -11.82 -4.89
CA PRO A 23 5.53 -10.43 -4.57
C PRO A 23 4.28 -9.90 -3.89
N THR A 24 4.44 -9.37 -2.68
CA THR A 24 3.43 -8.57 -2.02
C THR A 24 3.04 -7.48 -3.00
N GLY A 25 1.77 -7.49 -3.43
CA GLY A 25 1.31 -6.52 -4.42
C GLY A 25 1.55 -5.11 -3.92
N TRP A 26 1.91 -4.19 -4.80
CA TRP A 26 2.28 -2.82 -4.43
C TRP A 26 1.20 -2.09 -3.60
N LEU A 27 -0.08 -2.41 -3.84
CA LEU A 27 -1.19 -1.91 -3.03
C LEU A 27 -1.19 -2.46 -1.59
N ALA A 28 -0.78 -3.73 -1.40
CA ALA A 28 -0.71 -4.34 -0.08
C ALA A 28 0.44 -3.74 0.74
N GLU A 29 1.60 -3.52 0.12
CA GLU A 29 2.71 -2.80 0.77
C GLU A 29 2.34 -1.35 1.08
N PHE A 30 1.64 -0.66 0.18
CA PHE A 30 1.16 0.70 0.41
C PHE A 30 0.18 0.76 1.59
N TRP A 31 -0.77 -0.18 1.66
CA TRP A 31 -1.72 -0.29 2.77
C TRP A 31 -1.02 -0.61 4.09
N ASP A 32 -0.03 -1.50 4.07
CA ASP A 32 0.74 -1.86 5.26
C ASP A 32 1.60 -0.67 5.75
N PHE A 33 2.15 0.12 4.82
CA PHE A 33 2.85 1.37 5.11
C PHE A 33 1.92 2.41 5.73
N LEU A 34 0.73 2.62 5.17
CA LEU A 34 -0.32 3.49 5.71
C LEU A 34 -0.73 3.08 7.13
N SER A 35 -0.88 1.79 7.38
CA SER A 35 -1.26 1.24 8.68
C SER A 35 -0.13 1.34 9.71
N HIS A 36 1.13 1.20 9.27
CA HIS A 36 2.34 1.41 10.08
C HIS A 36 2.55 2.88 10.47
N ASN A 37 2.08 3.82 9.64
CA ASN A 37 2.07 5.25 9.96
C ASN A 37 0.91 5.55 10.92
N LYS A 38 1.17 5.31 12.22
CA LYS A 38 0.31 5.57 13.40
C LYS A 38 -1.11 6.01 13.04
N LYS A 39 -2.05 5.06 13.09
CA LYS A 39 -3.50 5.24 12.86
C LYS A 39 -4.06 6.55 13.45
N TRP A 40 -3.53 7.01 14.58
CA TRP A 40 -3.85 8.30 15.21
C TRP A 40 -3.71 9.55 14.32
N TRP A 41 -2.86 9.53 13.29
CA TRP A 41 -2.67 10.66 12.36
C TRP A 41 -3.57 10.55 11.10
N LEU A 42 -3.85 9.32 10.64
CA LEU A 42 -4.73 9.08 9.51
C LEU A 42 -6.22 9.24 9.88
N THR A 43 -6.59 8.82 11.09
CA THR A 43 -7.96 8.92 11.61
C THR A 43 -8.55 10.34 11.50
N PRO A 44 -7.90 11.42 11.96
CA PRO A 44 -8.47 12.77 11.86
C PRO A 44 -8.65 13.22 10.40
N ILE A 45 -7.74 12.85 9.50
CA ILE A 45 -7.84 13.19 8.07
C ILE A 45 -9.06 12.50 7.46
N ILE A 46 -9.21 11.19 7.66
CA ILE A 46 -10.36 10.44 7.12
C ILE A 46 -11.66 10.95 7.73
N LEU A 47 -11.69 11.26 9.03
CA LEU A 47 -12.88 11.77 9.70
C LEU A 47 -13.37 13.08 9.05
N VAL A 48 -12.47 14.04 8.80
CA VAL A 48 -12.82 15.32 8.16
C VAL A 48 -13.27 15.10 6.72
N LEU A 49 -12.60 14.25 5.94
CA LEU A 49 -13.02 13.93 4.56
C LEU A 49 -14.42 13.30 4.52
N LEU A 50 -14.74 12.45 5.48
CA LEU A 50 -16.04 11.80 5.60
C LEU A 50 -17.11 12.82 6.01
N LEU A 51 -16.78 13.70 6.97
CA LEU A 51 -17.65 14.79 7.38
C LEU A 51 -17.95 15.76 6.23
N LEU A 52 -16.93 16.13 5.45
CA LEU A 52 -17.08 16.95 4.25
C LEU A 52 -17.91 16.24 3.18
N SER A 53 -17.72 14.94 2.97
CA SER A 53 -18.54 14.17 2.02
C SER A 53 -20.01 14.15 2.42
N ILE A 54 -20.31 13.96 3.70
CA ILE A 54 -21.68 14.06 4.24
C ILE A 54 -22.22 15.47 4.04
N LEU A 55 -21.43 16.49 4.37
CA LEU A 55 -21.85 17.88 4.23
C LEU A 55 -22.14 18.26 2.77
N LEU A 56 -21.32 17.79 1.83
CA LEU A 56 -21.53 17.95 0.39
C LEU A 56 -22.80 17.22 -0.09
N PHE A 57 -23.04 16.01 0.42
CA PHE A 57 -24.22 15.24 0.10
C PHE A 57 -25.51 15.93 0.59
N LEU A 58 -25.48 16.49 1.81
CA LEU A 58 -26.59 17.26 2.38
C LEU A 58 -26.74 18.65 1.73
N GLY A 59 -25.65 19.27 1.29
CA GLY A 59 -25.60 20.62 0.73
C GLY A 59 -26.12 20.77 -0.70
N GLY A 60 -26.52 19.68 -1.36
CA GLY A 60 -27.26 19.69 -2.62
C GLY A 60 -26.53 20.20 -3.86
N THR A 61 -25.30 20.71 -3.75
CA THR A 61 -24.53 21.23 -4.88
C THR A 61 -23.06 20.85 -4.79
N ALA A 62 -22.69 19.75 -5.45
CA ALA A 62 -21.28 19.38 -5.69
C ALA A 62 -20.49 20.45 -6.47
N ALA A 63 -21.17 21.45 -7.01
CA ALA A 63 -20.61 22.57 -7.78
C ALA A 63 -20.07 23.74 -6.92
N ALA A 64 -20.42 23.84 -5.64
CA ALA A 64 -20.02 24.96 -4.78
C ALA A 64 -18.50 25.25 -4.74
N PRO A 65 -17.57 24.26 -4.69
CA PRO A 65 -16.13 24.54 -4.73
C PRO A 65 -15.59 24.86 -6.13
N PHE A 66 -16.34 24.59 -7.19
CA PHE A 66 -15.95 24.83 -8.60
C PHE A 66 -16.60 26.07 -9.20
N ILE A 67 -17.47 26.76 -8.46
CA ILE A 67 -18.09 28.00 -8.95
C ILE A 67 -17.01 29.03 -9.30
N TYR A 68 -15.90 29.08 -8.54
CA TYR A 68 -14.80 30.01 -8.77
C TYR A 68 -13.88 29.66 -9.95
N THR A 69 -13.99 28.47 -10.54
CA THR A 69 -13.15 28.08 -11.69
C THR A 69 -13.75 28.51 -13.04
N LEU A 70 -14.97 29.06 -13.05
CA LEU A 70 -15.66 29.52 -14.26
C LEU A 70 -15.54 31.03 -14.51
N PHE A 71 -14.77 31.75 -13.68
CA PHE A 71 -14.51 33.18 -13.83
C PHE A 71 -13.02 33.44 -14.07
#